data_AF-A0A6M0CMV6-F1
#
_entry.id   AF-A0A6M0CMV6-F1
#
_cell.length_a   1.000
_cell.length_b   1.000
_cell.length_c   1.000
_cell.angle_alpha   90.00
_cell.angle_beta   90.00
_cell.angle_gamma   90.00
#
_symmetry.space_group_name_H-M   'P 1'
#
loop_
_entity.id
_entity.type
_entity.pdbx_description
1 polymer ?
#
loop_
_entity_poly.entity_id
_entity_poly.type
_entity_poly.pdbx_seq_one_letter_code
_entity_poly.pdbx_strand_id
1 'polypeptide(L)'
;MAVKFEGFFNGKWGEPDPGEEDSPVFAGVKTHSFKWGAPAFSGTYPNELSFVVNPFSAQLNKQFKVGDLIYFNGAVDSDTGVEAVPLELELELYGPTRKTESFQFDFDIVATSNDDTPEENADFV
;
A
#
# COMPACT_ATOMS: atom_id res chain seq x y z
N MET A 1 13.53 -26.29 22.32
CA MET A 1 13.34 -24.92 21.80
C MET A 1 12.37 -24.97 20.64
N ALA A 2 11.49 -23.98 20.48
CA ALA A 2 10.67 -23.87 19.27
C ALA A 2 11.54 -23.41 18.09
N VAL A 3 11.31 -23.98 16.91
CA VAL A 3 11.97 -23.54 15.66
C VAL A 3 11.48 -22.13 15.34
N LYS A 4 12.42 -21.23 15.04
CA LYS A 4 12.14 -19.86 14.59
C LYS A 4 12.50 -19.71 13.12
N PHE A 5 11.65 -18.98 12.40
CA PHE A 5 11.88 -18.55 11.04
C PHE A 5 12.27 -17.07 11.04
N GLU A 6 13.31 -16.75 10.30
CA GLU A 6 13.85 -15.41 10.16
C GLU A 6 13.82 -15.01 8.69
N GLY A 7 13.42 -13.77 8.46
CA GLY A 7 13.22 -13.26 7.12
C GLY A 7 12.86 -11.79 7.13
N PHE A 8 12.63 -11.27 5.94
CA PHE A 8 12.02 -9.96 5.73
C PHE A 8 11.10 -10.03 4.50
N PHE A 9 10.24 -9.04 4.37
CA PHE A 9 9.48 -8.82 3.14
C PHE A 9 10.08 -7.67 2.36
N ASN A 10 9.93 -7.71 1.05
CA ASN A 10 10.11 -6.58 0.16
C ASN A 10 8.77 -6.30 -0.52
N GLY A 11 8.29 -5.05 -0.44
CA GLY A 11 6.99 -4.68 -1.01
C GLY A 11 7.15 -3.70 -2.16
N LYS A 12 6.46 -3.93 -3.26
CA LYS A 12 6.40 -3.02 -4.40
C LYS A 12 4.97 -2.84 -4.87
N TRP A 13 4.57 -1.61 -5.10
CA TRP A 13 3.29 -1.32 -5.73
C TRP A 13 3.34 -1.65 -7.22
N GLY A 14 2.30 -2.28 -7.75
CA GLY A 14 2.18 -2.56 -9.18
C GLY A 14 1.47 -1.43 -9.93
N GLU A 15 0.99 -1.74 -11.12
CA GLU A 15 0.23 -0.80 -11.95
C GLU A 15 -1.20 -0.66 -11.37
N PRO A 16 -1.69 0.56 -11.11
CA PRO A 16 -3.03 0.75 -10.57
C PRO A 16 -4.11 0.52 -11.62
N ASP A 17 -5.32 0.22 -11.16
CA ASP A 17 -6.53 0.29 -11.97
C ASP A 17 -7.17 1.68 -11.78
N PRO A 18 -7.23 2.51 -12.83
CA PRO A 18 -7.88 3.81 -12.75
C PRO A 18 -9.41 3.72 -12.71
N GLY A 19 -10.00 2.57 -13.03
CA GLY A 19 -11.45 2.42 -13.05
C GLY A 19 -12.13 3.33 -14.08
N GLU A 20 -13.13 4.09 -13.66
CA GLU A 20 -13.87 5.03 -14.52
C GLU A 20 -13.20 6.42 -14.66
N GLU A 21 -12.05 6.65 -14.03
CA GLU A 21 -11.35 7.94 -14.04
C GLU A 21 -10.76 8.28 -15.43
N ASP A 22 -11.13 9.45 -15.97
CA ASP A 22 -10.74 9.87 -17.32
C ASP A 22 -9.27 10.34 -17.43
N SER A 23 -8.65 10.74 -16.32
CA SER A 23 -7.29 11.33 -16.31
C SER A 23 -6.49 10.96 -15.05
N PRO A 24 -6.28 9.66 -14.79
CA PRO A 24 -5.61 9.18 -13.58
C PRO A 24 -4.18 9.73 -13.48
N VAL A 25 -3.84 10.30 -12.33
CA VAL A 25 -2.50 10.81 -12.03
C VAL A 25 -1.89 9.95 -10.95
N PHE A 26 -0.81 9.24 -11.26
CA PHE A 26 -0.13 8.41 -10.28
C PHE A 26 1.38 8.33 -10.50
N ALA A 27 2.09 7.94 -9.44
CA ALA A 27 3.53 7.70 -9.45
C ALA A 27 3.91 6.65 -8.41
N GLY A 28 5.11 6.06 -8.58
CA GLY A 28 5.66 5.12 -7.60
C GLY A 28 5.43 3.64 -7.90
N VAL A 29 4.94 3.30 -9.10
CA VAL A 29 4.91 1.92 -9.61
C VAL A 29 6.31 1.29 -9.51
N LYS A 30 6.37 0.04 -9.03
CA LYS A 30 7.57 -0.75 -8.71
C LYS A 30 8.43 -0.17 -7.57
N THR A 31 7.87 0.68 -6.72
CA THR A 31 8.54 1.23 -5.53
C THR A 31 7.77 0.92 -4.25
N HIS A 32 8.34 1.27 -3.09
CA HIS A 32 7.72 1.07 -1.77
C HIS A 32 6.65 2.12 -1.40
N SER A 33 6.50 3.17 -2.21
CA SER A 33 5.52 4.23 -2.01
C SER A 33 4.76 4.46 -3.31
N PHE A 34 3.44 4.51 -3.23
CA PHE A 34 2.55 4.79 -4.35
C PHE A 34 1.75 6.04 -4.05
N LYS A 35 1.70 6.94 -5.02
CA LYS A 35 0.99 8.22 -4.90
C LYS A 35 -0.02 8.34 -6.02
N TRP A 36 -1.20 8.86 -5.71
CA TRP A 36 -2.25 9.07 -6.71
C TRP A 36 -3.05 10.35 -6.45
N GLY A 37 -3.70 10.82 -7.51
CA GLY A 37 -4.45 12.06 -7.55
C GLY A 37 -3.57 13.30 -7.73
N ALA A 38 -4.00 14.21 -8.59
CA ALA A 38 -3.44 15.55 -8.68
C ALA A 38 -3.91 16.37 -7.46
N PRO A 39 -3.04 17.14 -6.79
CA PRO A 39 -3.45 17.99 -5.67
C PRO A 39 -4.54 18.98 -6.07
N ALA A 40 -5.67 18.98 -5.35
CA ALA A 40 -6.85 19.78 -5.70
C ALA A 40 -6.60 21.30 -5.69
N PHE A 41 -5.68 21.76 -4.83
CA PHE A 41 -5.30 23.17 -4.75
C PHE A 41 -3.90 23.35 -4.15
N SER A 42 -3.34 24.56 -4.30
CA SER A 42 -2.03 24.90 -3.72
C SER A 42 -2.01 24.66 -2.21
N GLY A 43 -1.03 23.87 -1.74
CA GLY A 43 -0.89 23.48 -0.34
C GLY A 43 -1.53 22.14 0.01
N THR A 44 -2.18 21.46 -0.94
CA THR A 44 -2.59 20.06 -0.81
C THR A 44 -1.55 19.12 -1.42
N TYR A 45 -1.71 17.84 -1.13
CA TYR A 45 -0.80 16.78 -1.54
C TYR A 45 -1.60 15.61 -2.11
N PRO A 46 -0.99 14.79 -3.00
CA PRO A 46 -1.58 13.54 -3.44
C PRO A 46 -1.85 12.60 -2.27
N ASN A 47 -2.78 11.68 -2.47
CA ASN A 47 -2.88 10.51 -1.62
C ASN A 47 -1.60 9.65 -1.70
N GLU A 48 -1.26 8.95 -0.63
CA GLU A 48 -0.06 8.11 -0.61
C GLU A 48 -0.23 6.84 0.23
N LEU A 49 0.21 5.71 -0.34
CA LEU A 49 0.38 4.43 0.34
C LEU A 49 1.86 4.09 0.42
N SER A 50 2.36 3.84 1.62
CA SER A 50 3.76 3.45 1.86
C SER A 50 3.85 2.14 2.60
N PHE A 51 4.70 1.23 2.13
CA PHE A 51 4.98 -0.04 2.78
C PHE A 51 6.38 -0.06 3.37
N VAL A 52 6.47 -0.07 4.71
CA VAL A 52 7.74 -0.08 5.44
C VAL A 52 8.01 -1.49 5.96
N VAL A 53 9.15 -2.03 5.57
CA VAL A 53 9.55 -3.40 5.89
C VAL A 53 10.50 -3.46 7.08
N ASN A 54 10.32 -4.47 7.92
CA ASN A 54 11.22 -4.76 9.02
C ASN A 54 11.53 -6.27 9.03
N PRO A 55 12.78 -6.68 9.31
CA PRO A 55 13.09 -8.09 9.52
C PRO A 55 12.27 -8.66 10.67
N PHE A 56 11.87 -9.93 10.54
CA PHE A 56 11.11 -10.65 11.56
C PHE A 56 11.85 -11.90 12.03
N SER A 57 11.49 -12.34 13.24
CA SER A 57 11.85 -13.64 13.80
C SER A 57 10.61 -14.24 14.44
N ALA A 58 9.98 -15.19 13.75
CA ALA A 58 8.66 -15.71 14.07
C ALA A 58 8.70 -17.21 14.39
N GLN A 59 7.79 -17.66 15.25
CA GLN A 59 7.61 -19.09 15.53
C GLN A 59 6.53 -19.67 14.62
N LEU A 60 6.64 -20.96 14.30
CA LEU A 60 5.60 -21.66 13.55
C LEU A 60 4.25 -21.55 14.28
N ASN A 61 3.17 -21.37 13.51
CA ASN A 61 1.79 -21.23 14.01
C ASN A 61 1.59 -20.04 14.97
N LYS A 62 2.42 -19.00 14.85
CA LYS A 62 2.24 -17.72 15.54
C LYS A 62 2.09 -16.61 14.50
N GLN A 63 1.15 -15.71 14.76
CA GLN A 63 1.03 -14.48 13.99
C GLN A 63 2.31 -13.66 14.17
N PHE A 64 2.74 -13.02 13.09
CA PHE A 64 3.89 -12.14 13.07
C PHE A 64 3.60 -10.97 12.13
N LYS A 65 4.36 -9.90 12.30
CA LYS A 65 4.22 -8.68 11.50
C LYS A 65 4.99 -8.83 10.19
N VAL A 66 4.33 -8.51 9.08
CA VAL A 66 4.90 -8.53 7.73
C VAL A 66 5.59 -7.19 7.41
N GLY A 67 4.96 -6.08 7.80
CA GLY A 67 5.43 -4.72 7.61
C GLY A 67 4.46 -3.71 8.23
N ASP A 68 4.70 -2.43 7.97
CA ASP A 68 3.79 -1.33 8.25
C ASP A 68 3.23 -0.80 6.93
N LEU A 69 1.90 -0.76 6.81
CA LEU A 69 1.21 -0.04 5.75
C LEU A 69 0.80 1.33 6.31
N ILE A 70 1.22 2.39 5.63
CA ILE A 70 0.95 3.78 6.02
C ILE A 70 0.14 4.42 4.91
N TYR A 71 -1.05 4.91 5.25
CA TYR A 71 -1.88 5.70 4.35
C TYR A 71 -1.83 7.16 4.76
N PHE A 72 -1.57 8.03 3.78
CA PHE A 72 -1.69 9.48 3.91
C PHE A 72 -2.87 9.93 3.03
N ASN A 73 -3.91 10.40 3.70
CA ASN A 73 -5.09 10.97 3.05
C ASN A 73 -4.80 12.43 2.64
N GLY A 74 -4.65 12.61 1.33
CA GLY A 74 -4.44 13.90 0.68
C GLY A 74 -5.75 14.58 0.32
N ALA A 75 -5.68 15.62 -0.52
CA ALA A 75 -6.86 16.22 -1.14
C ALA A 75 -6.58 16.38 -2.62
N VAL A 76 -7.34 15.69 -3.45
CA VAL A 76 -7.04 15.49 -4.86
C VAL A 76 -8.23 15.86 -5.75
N ASP A 77 -7.96 16.21 -7.00
CA ASP A 77 -9.00 16.45 -8.00
C ASP A 77 -9.75 15.15 -8.34
N SER A 78 -11.08 15.26 -8.46
CA SER A 78 -12.01 14.13 -8.51
C SER A 78 -11.97 13.26 -9.76
N ASP A 79 -11.22 13.66 -10.79
CA ASP A 79 -11.07 12.94 -12.08
C ASP A 79 -9.63 12.41 -12.29
N THR A 80 -8.82 12.48 -11.23
CA THR A 80 -7.40 12.11 -11.25
C THR A 80 -7.07 10.90 -10.37
N GLY A 81 -8.10 10.25 -9.82
CA GLY A 81 -7.99 9.16 -8.87
C GLY A 81 -7.55 7.83 -9.48
N VAL A 82 -7.58 6.80 -8.64
CA VAL A 82 -7.50 5.38 -9.03
C VAL A 82 -8.44 4.59 -8.12
N GLU A 83 -8.97 3.46 -8.60
CA GLU A 83 -9.91 2.61 -7.85
C GLU A 83 -9.23 1.42 -7.19
N ALA A 84 -8.07 0.98 -7.69
CA ALA A 84 -7.31 -0.10 -7.05
C ALA A 84 -5.81 -0.02 -7.34
N VAL A 85 -5.00 -0.61 -6.44
CA VAL A 85 -3.57 -0.80 -6.67
C VAL A 85 -3.06 -2.11 -6.05
N PRO A 86 -2.33 -2.95 -6.80
CA PRO A 86 -1.75 -4.17 -6.26
C PRO A 86 -0.46 -3.90 -5.47
N LEU A 87 -0.26 -4.61 -4.37
CA LEU A 87 0.98 -4.72 -3.62
C LEU A 87 1.59 -6.11 -3.83
N GLU A 88 2.73 -6.15 -4.49
CA GLU A 88 3.57 -7.34 -4.62
C GLU A 88 4.49 -7.45 -3.39
N LEU A 89 4.33 -8.51 -2.61
CA LEU A 89 5.19 -8.83 -1.47
C LEU A 89 6.07 -10.04 -1.78
N GLU A 90 7.38 -9.85 -1.74
CA GLU A 90 8.36 -10.93 -1.81
C GLU A 90 8.87 -11.24 -0.40
N LEU A 91 8.61 -12.46 0.06
CA LEU A 91 9.18 -13.00 1.29
C LEU A 91 10.59 -13.54 0.99
N GLU A 92 11.57 -13.10 1.76
CA GLU A 92 12.89 -13.72 1.82
C GLU A 92 13.11 -14.35 3.20
N LEU A 93 13.07 -15.68 3.27
CA LEU A 93 13.49 -16.44 4.45
C LEU A 93 14.99 -16.73 4.38
N TYR A 94 15.69 -16.49 5.49
CA TYR A 94 17.12 -16.78 5.62
C TYR A 94 17.47 -17.67 6.82
N GLY A 95 16.50 -18.04 7.66
CA GLY A 95 16.68 -19.00 8.75
C GLY A 95 15.34 -19.70 9.11
N PRO A 96 15.33 -21.00 9.47
CA PRO A 96 16.45 -21.95 9.40
C PRO A 96 16.68 -22.48 7.98
N THR A 97 15.77 -22.18 7.05
CA THR A 97 15.85 -22.53 5.63
C THR A 97 15.90 -21.26 4.80
N ARG A 98 16.44 -21.37 3.58
CA ARG A 98 16.39 -20.30 2.59
C ARG A 98 15.25 -20.56 1.63
N LYS A 99 14.37 -19.58 1.47
CA LYS A 99 13.24 -19.67 0.55
C LYS A 99 12.78 -18.27 0.15
N THR A 100 12.40 -18.13 -1.11
CA THR A 100 11.73 -16.94 -1.63
C THR A 100 10.33 -17.32 -2.05
N GLU A 101 9.35 -16.51 -1.71
CA GLU A 101 7.95 -16.68 -2.10
C GLU A 101 7.33 -15.32 -2.40
N SER A 102 6.44 -15.26 -3.39
CA SER A 102 5.77 -14.03 -3.79
C SER A 102 4.29 -14.10 -3.46
N PHE A 103 3.75 -12.99 -2.99
CA PHE A 103 2.34 -12.78 -2.70
C PHE A 103 1.90 -11.50 -3.39
N GLN A 104 0.65 -11.45 -3.81
CA GLN A 104 0.02 -10.24 -4.35
C GLN A 104 -1.24 -9.97 -3.55
N PHE A 105 -1.44 -8.72 -3.17
CA PHE A 105 -2.62 -8.23 -2.50
C PHE A 105 -3.15 -7.02 -3.27
N ASP A 106 -4.39 -7.08 -3.71
CA ASP A 106 -5.03 -5.96 -4.39
C ASP A 106 -5.72 -5.09 -3.34
N PHE A 107 -5.41 -3.79 -3.33
CA PHE A 107 -6.04 -2.80 -2.45
C PHE A 107 -7.07 -2.02 -3.24
N ASP A 108 -8.32 -2.07 -2.78
CA ASP A 108 -9.39 -1.22 -3.30
C ASP A 108 -9.27 0.16 -2.67
N ILE A 109 -9.40 1.21 -3.47
CA ILE A 109 -9.30 2.60 -3.05
C ILE A 109 -10.67 3.25 -3.29
N VAL A 110 -11.26 3.77 -2.22
CA VAL A 110 -12.51 4.53 -2.30
C VAL A 110 -12.25 5.93 -1.78
N ALA A 111 -12.13 6.87 -2.72
CA ALA A 111 -12.07 8.30 -2.42
C ALA A 111 -13.47 8.82 -2.06
N THR A 112 -13.53 9.70 -1.07
CA THR A 112 -14.77 10.34 -0.61
C THR A 112 -14.76 11.84 -0.92
N SER A 113 -15.92 12.40 -1.22
CA SER A 113 -16.05 13.84 -1.44
C SER A 113 -15.86 14.58 -0.12
N ASN A 114 -15.06 15.65 -0.13
CA ASN A 114 -14.73 16.44 1.07
C ASN A 114 -15.79 17.52 1.39
N ASP A 115 -17.07 17.14 1.38
CA ASP A 115 -18.19 18.08 1.48
C ASP A 115 -19.03 17.93 2.77
N ASP A 116 -18.71 16.94 3.61
CA ASP A 116 -19.52 16.58 4.78
C ASP A 116 -18.69 16.50 6.09
N THR A 117 -19.12 15.68 7.06
CA THR A 117 -18.42 15.50 8.34
C THR A 117 -17.03 14.87 8.17
N PRO A 118 -16.10 15.08 9.12
CA PRO A 118 -14.78 14.46 9.06
C PRO A 118 -14.81 12.94 8.91
N GLU A 119 -15.80 12.28 9.50
CA GLU A 119 -16.00 10.83 9.41
C GLU A 119 -16.53 10.39 8.04
N GLU A 120 -17.37 11.20 7.39
CA GLU A 120 -17.93 10.92 6.05
C GLU A 120 -16.96 11.25 4.92
N ASN A 121 -16.05 12.20 5.16
CA ASN A 121 -14.96 12.58 4.25
C ASN A 121 -13.72 11.68 4.39
N ALA A 122 -13.82 10.58 5.14
CA ALA A 122 -12.72 9.65 5.32
C ALA A 122 -12.67 8.66 4.15
N ASP A 123 -11.52 8.63 3.47
CA ASP A 123 -11.23 7.66 2.43
C ASP A 123 -11.03 6.24 2.99
N PHE A 124 -11.28 5.23 2.15
CA PHE A 124 -11.12 3.81 2.47
C PHE A 124 -10.04 3.17 1.59
N VAL A 125 -9.19 2.37 2.22
CA VAL A 125 -8.09 1.59 1.62
C VAL A 125 -7.97 0.24 2.31
#